data_AF-A0A938LC94-F1
#
_entry.id   AF-A0A938LC94-F1
#
_cell.length_a   1.000
_cell.length_b   1.000
_cell.length_c   1.000
_cell.angle_alpha   90.00
_cell.angle_beta   90.00
_cell.angle_gamma   90.00
#
_symmetry.space_group_name_H-M   'P 1'
#
loop_
_entity.id
_entity.type
_entity.pdbx_description
1 polymer ?
#
loop_
_entity_poly.entity_id
_entity_poly.type
_entity_poly.pdbx_seq_one_letter_code
_entity_poly.pdbx_strand_id
1 'polypeptide(L)'
;MNDFPSHSDRLLRAVMAGVLAWGALLSIGVGLFGIDAETGGVRFAPNALRGLIVLAFVGGFLTLWLAALEVRRRRRRSSHPMRPGPNPR
;
A
#
# COMPACT_ATOMS: atom_id res chain seq x y z
N MET A 1 20.54 -0.72 24.17
CA MET A 1 19.06 -0.76 24.18
C MET A 1 18.55 0.02 22.97
N ASN A 2 18.21 -0.68 21.87
CA ASN A 2 17.29 -0.28 20.79
C ASN A 2 17.31 -1.34 19.66
N ASP A 3 16.76 -2.52 19.95
CA ASP A 3 16.62 -3.63 19.00
C ASP A 3 15.25 -3.62 18.28
N PHE A 4 14.86 -2.57 17.54
CA PHE A 4 13.57 -2.60 16.80
C PHE A 4 13.52 -1.89 15.42
N PRO A 5 14.42 -2.13 14.45
CA PRO A 5 14.12 -1.85 13.05
C PRO A 5 13.24 -2.94 12.41
N SER A 6 13.31 -4.20 12.86
CA SER A 6 12.69 -5.36 12.19
C SER A 6 11.20 -5.55 12.48
N HIS A 7 10.74 -5.21 13.69
CA HIS A 7 9.32 -5.35 14.08
C HIS A 7 8.44 -4.32 13.37
N SER A 8 8.85 -3.06 13.35
CA SER A 8 8.10 -1.97 12.71
C SER A 8 7.93 -2.20 11.21
N ASP A 9 8.98 -2.68 10.52
CA ASP A 9 8.90 -3.00 9.10
C ASP A 9 8.02 -4.22 8.82
N ARG A 10 8.01 -5.23 9.70
CA ARG A 10 7.10 -6.39 9.59
C ARG A 10 5.65 -6.00 9.85
N LEU A 11 5.40 -5.20 10.90
CA LEU A 11 4.08 -4.69 11.24
C LEU A 11 3.52 -3.84 10.09
N LEU A 12 4.33 -2.95 9.52
CA LEU A 12 3.93 -2.12 8.40
C LEU A 12 3.56 -2.95 7.16
N ARG A 13 4.31 -4.02 6.86
CA ARG A 13 3.97 -4.95 5.78
C ARG A 13 2.69 -5.74 6.06
N ALA A 14 2.48 -6.18 7.30
CA ALA A 14 1.26 -6.89 7.69
C ALA A 14 0.03 -5.99 7.59
N VAL A 15 0.12 -4.74 8.05
CA VAL A 15 -0.95 -3.73 7.89
C VAL A 15 -1.22 -3.47 6.41
N MET A 16 -0.19 -3.32 5.58
CA MET A 16 -0.36 -3.16 4.13
C MET A 16 -1.03 -4.37 3.47
N ALA A 17 -0.67 -5.60 3.86
CA ALA A 17 -1.34 -6.80 3.38
C ALA A 17 -2.82 -6.82 3.78
N GLY A 18 -3.14 -6.37 4.99
CA GLY A 18 -4.52 -6.19 5.46
C GLY A 18 -5.30 -5.17 4.64
N VAL A 19 -4.71 -3.99 4.38
CA VAL A 19 -5.32 -2.94 3.54
C VAL A 19 -5.55 -3.45 2.11
N LEU A 20 -4.64 -4.27 1.58
CA LEU A 20 -4.80 -4.86 0.25
C LEU A 20 -5.92 -5.89 0.19
N ALA A 21 -5.94 -6.82 1.14
CA ALA A 21 -7.01 -7.81 1.25
C ALA A 21 -8.38 -7.12 1.42
N TRP A 22 -8.42 -6.07 2.23
CA TRP A 22 -9.62 -5.25 2.44
C TRP A 22 -10.04 -4.51 1.17
N GLY A 23 -9.11 -3.87 0.47
CA GLY A 23 -9.36 -3.20 -0.81
C GLY A 23 -9.85 -4.15 -1.91
N ALA A 24 -9.30 -5.37 -1.95
CA ALA A 24 -9.75 -6.41 -2.87
C ALA A 24 -11.19 -6.88 -2.53
N LEU A 25 -11.50 -7.07 -1.24
CA LEU A 25 -12.87 -7.37 -0.80
C LEU A 25 -13.85 -6.27 -1.20
N LEU A 26 -13.47 -5.01 -1.00
CA LEU A 26 -14.29 -3.85 -1.39
C LEU A 26 -14.50 -3.77 -2.90
N SER A 27 -13.47 -4.07 -3.70
CA SER A 27 -13.59 -4.11 -5.16
C SER A 27 -14.59 -5.16 -5.63
N ILE A 28 -14.56 -6.36 -5.01
CA ILE A 28 -15.53 -7.42 -5.28
C ILE A 28 -16.94 -6.99 -4.84
N GLY A 29 -17.07 -6.43 -3.65
CA GLY A 29 -18.36 -5.96 -3.12
C GLY A 29 -18.99 -4.87 -4.00
N VAL A 30 -18.24 -3.84 -4.35
CA VAL A 30 -18.70 -2.73 -5.20
C VAL A 30 -18.92 -3.15 -6.66
N GLY A 31 -18.17 -4.14 -7.13
CA GLY A 31 -18.36 -4.72 -8.47
C GLY A 31 -19.63 -5.56 -8.59
N LEU A 32 -20.03 -6.25 -7.52
CA LEU A 32 -21.20 -7.15 -7.50
C LEU A 32 -22.48 -6.47 -7.02
N PHE A 33 -22.37 -5.55 -6.07
CA PHE A 33 -23.50 -4.90 -5.41
C PHE A 33 -23.57 -3.43 -5.78
N GLY A 34 -24.77 -2.99 -6.18
CA GLY A 34 -25.09 -1.60 -6.44
C GLY A 34 -26.20 -1.12 -5.52
N ILE A 35 -26.26 0.19 -5.29
CA ILE A 35 -27.42 0.82 -4.68
C ILE A 35 -28.49 1.00 -5.75
N ASP A 36 -29.69 0.48 -5.49
CA ASP A 36 -30.85 0.71 -6.33
C ASP A 36 -31.35 2.15 -6.14
N ALA A 37 -31.51 2.89 -7.22
CA ALA A 37 -31.83 4.31 -7.18
C ALA A 37 -33.26 4.59 -6.69
N GLU A 38 -34.17 3.62 -6.85
CA GLU A 38 -35.58 3.79 -6.48
C GLU A 38 -35.87 3.45 -5.02
N THR A 39 -35.12 2.50 -4.45
CA THR A 39 -35.36 1.99 -3.09
C THR A 39 -34.23 2.29 -2.11
N GLY A 40 -33.07 2.74 -2.59
CA GLY A 40 -31.85 2.90 -1.78
C GLY A 40 -31.29 1.58 -1.25
N GLY A 41 -31.87 0.44 -1.62
CA GLY A 41 -31.48 -0.88 -1.17
C GLY A 41 -30.23 -1.40 -1.88
N VAL A 42 -29.50 -2.29 -1.20
CA VAL A 42 -28.37 -3.01 -1.81
C VAL A 42 -28.93 -4.11 -2.69
N ARG A 43 -28.64 -4.03 -3.98
CA ARG A 43 -29.10 -4.96 -5.01
C ARG A 43 -27.90 -5.60 -5.71
N PHE A 44 -28.05 -6.86 -6.09
CA PHE A 44 -27.10 -7.50 -6.99
C PHE A 44 -27.23 -6.87 -8.39
N ALA A 45 -26.22 -6.09 -8.77
CA ALA A 45 -26.18 -5.32 -10.01
C ALA A 45 -24.72 -5.28 -10.51
N PRO A 46 -24.23 -6.38 -11.09
CA PRO A 46 -22.83 -6.52 -11.43
C PRO A 46 -22.42 -5.44 -12.44
N ASN A 47 -21.44 -4.61 -12.06
CA ASN A 47 -20.91 -3.55 -12.89
C ASN A 47 -19.38 -3.60 -12.86
N ALA A 48 -18.80 -4.15 -13.94
CA ALA A 48 -17.35 -4.29 -14.10
C ALA A 48 -16.62 -2.95 -14.03
N LEU A 49 -17.25 -1.84 -14.45
CA LEU A 49 -16.66 -0.50 -14.40
C LEU A 49 -16.46 -0.04 -12.94
N ARG A 50 -17.42 -0.33 -12.05
CA ARG A 50 -17.32 0.01 -10.62
C ARG A 50 -16.20 -0.78 -9.94
N GLY A 51 -16.10 -2.07 -10.25
CA GLY A 51 -14.98 -2.91 -9.79
C GLY A 51 -13.62 -2.39 -10.27
N LEU A 52 -13.54 -1.97 -11.55
CA LEU A 52 -12.33 -1.38 -12.15
C LEU A 52 -11.90 -0.06 -11.49
N ILE A 53 -12.84 0.82 -11.15
CA ILE A 53 -12.55 2.09 -10.46
C ILE A 53 -11.91 1.82 -9.09
N VAL A 54 -12.49 0.89 -8.32
CA VAL A 54 -11.94 0.53 -7.00
C VAL A 54 -10.55 -0.12 -7.17
N LEU A 55 -10.40 -1.00 -8.16
CA LEU A 55 -9.11 -1.62 -8.46
C LEU A 55 -8.05 -0.58 -8.86
N ALA A 56 -8.42 0.43 -9.64
CA ALA A 56 -7.53 1.53 -10.03
C ALA A 56 -7.08 2.37 -8.83
N PHE A 57 -7.98 2.65 -7.88
CA PHE A 57 -7.63 3.34 -6.63
C PHE A 57 -6.68 2.51 -5.76
N VAL A 58 -6.97 1.22 -5.58
CA VAL A 58 -6.12 0.30 -4.81
C VAL A 58 -4.73 0.18 -5.48
N GLY A 59 -4.69 0.01 -6.80
CA GLY A 59 -3.45 -0.06 -7.58
C GLY A 59 -2.63 1.23 -7.55
N GLY A 60 -3.30 2.38 -7.64
CA GLY A 60 -2.66 3.69 -7.52
C GLY A 60 -2.02 3.90 -6.15
N PHE A 61 -2.74 3.55 -5.07
CA PHE A 61 -2.21 3.58 -3.71
C PHE A 61 -0.99 2.67 -3.56
N LEU A 62 -1.05 1.45 -4.10
CA LEU A 62 0.07 0.49 -4.07
C LEU A 62 1.31 1.03 -4.78
N THR A 63 1.11 1.64 -5.95
CA THR A 63 2.18 2.20 -6.77
C THR A 63 2.86 3.36 -6.05
N LEU A 64 2.08 4.27 -5.45
CA LEU A 64 2.59 5.38 -4.65
C LEU A 64 3.37 4.87 -3.43
N TRP A 65 2.87 3.83 -2.78
CA TRP A 65 3.51 3.19 -1.63
C TRP A 65 4.87 2.56 -1.99
N LEU A 66 4.94 1.80 -3.09
CA LEU A 66 6.18 1.21 -3.58
C LEU A 66 7.20 2.29 -3.94
N ALA A 67 6.76 3.38 -4.58
CA ALA A 67 7.60 4.53 -4.86
C ALA A 67 8.16 5.17 -3.58
N ALA A 68 7.33 5.34 -2.55
CA ALA A 68 7.76 5.86 -1.25
C ALA A 68 8.79 4.96 -0.56
N LEU A 69 8.63 3.63 -0.63
CA LEU A 69 9.59 2.66 -0.11
C LEU A 69 10.94 2.74 -0.85
N GLU A 70 10.91 2.85 -2.17
CA GLU A 70 12.11 2.95 -3.00
C GLU A 70 12.88 4.26 -2.71
N VAL A 71 12.17 5.38 -2.56
CA VAL A 71 12.76 6.65 -2.13
C VAL A 71 13.42 6.52 -0.76
N ARG A 72 12.76 5.85 0.20
CA ARG A 72 13.31 5.58 1.54
C ARG A 72 14.57 4.73 1.47
N ARG A 73 14.61 3.70 0.62
CA ARG A 73 15.79 2.85 0.41
C ARG A 73 16.97 3.64 -0.13
N ARG A 74 16.74 4.53 -1.10
CA ARG A 74 17.78 5.38 -1.69
C ARG A 74 18.37 6.34 -0.66
N ARG A 75 17.54 6.97 0.18
CA ARG A 75 18.03 7.85 1.26
C ARG A 75 18.91 7.14 2.28
N ARG A 76 18.64 5.87 2.61
CA ARG A 76 19.50 5.10 3.53
C ARG A 76 20.88 4.77 2.95
N ARG A 77 21.03 4.66 1.62
CA ARG A 77 22.32 4.39 0.97
C ARG A 77 23.25 5.62 0.94
N SER A 78 22.71 6.82 0.81
CA SER A 78 23.49 8.06 0.77
C SER A 78 23.97 8.54 2.15
N SER A 79 23.52 7.92 3.24
CA SER A 79 23.97 8.23 4.61
C SER A 79 25.14 7.38 5.09
N HIS A 80 25.92 6.76 4.20
CA HIS A 80 27.19 6.15 4.58
C HIS A 80 28.30 7.19 4.34
N PRO A 81 28.66 8.01 5.35
CA PRO A 81 29.76 8.94 5.21
C PRO A 81 31.03 8.12 5.04
N MET A 82 31.76 8.43 3.98
CA MET A 82 33.11 7.97 3.74
C MET A 82 33.93 8.29 5.02
N ARG A 83 34.27 7.25 5.79
CA ARG A 83 35.20 7.41 6.91
C ARG A 83 36.52 7.90 6.31
N PRO A 84 37.11 9.00 6.80
CA PRO A 84 38.44 9.39 6.37
C PRO A 84 39.38 8.23 6.71
N GLY A 85 40.10 7.75 5.69
CA GLY A 85 41.11 6.72 5.86
C GLY A 85 42.16 7.16 6.89
N PRO A 86 42.81 6.22 7.58
CA PRO A 86 43.81 6.55 8.59
C PRO A 86 44.92 7.38 7.95
N ASN A 87 45.16 8.56 8.54
CA ASN A 87 46.22 9.48 8.16
C ASN A 87 47.58 8.76 8.30
N PRO A 88 48.31 8.50 7.20
CA PRO A 88 49.66 7.96 7.30
C PRO A 88 50.55 9.09 7.81
N ARG A 89 51.10 8.89 9.01
CA ARG A 89 52.16 9.74 9.57
C ARG A 89 53.46 9.57 8.79
#